data_AF-A0A3D0L6K1-F1
#
_entry.id   AF-A0A3D0L6K1-F1
#
_cell.length_a   1.000
_cell.length_b   1.000
_cell.length_c   1.000
_cell.angle_alpha   90.00
_cell.angle_beta   90.00
_cell.angle_gamma   90.00
#
_symmetry.space_group_name_H-M   'P 1'
#
loop_
_entity.id
_entity.type
_entity.pdbx_description
1 polymer ?
#
loop_
_entity_poly.entity_id
_entity_poly.type
_entity_poly.pdbx_seq_one_letter_code
_entity_poly.pdbx_strand_id
1 'polypeptide(L)'
;LIWEKIVTASKNESDIIVFPEMLGNPEMTNFITEKLKTLSDEERENIPSLIILPSFWEKKGNTVTIIDKFGKIVCRQSKQNPFRADLNGTGYLEGILSSLVVNIFHYEGIGRIAILICKDFLTTKYMEQLMRCFKLTLIIVPSFSTGSYDFRQSSDLCAHDDCNVVWINTCAALEKGKELNFENIGYVRKRISRTDDEAQMLCKMPICEGAFKGQCAHNCIYYETISGV
;
A
#
# COMPACT_ATOMS: atom_id res chain seq x y z
N LEU A 1 14.42 2.37 -11.63
CA LEU A 1 13.49 1.41 -10.95
C LEU A 1 12.08 1.95 -10.67
N ILE A 2 11.84 2.91 -9.76
CA ILE A 2 10.44 3.31 -9.44
C ILE A 2 9.70 3.89 -10.65
N TRP A 3 10.38 4.73 -11.44
CA TRP A 3 9.83 5.27 -12.68
C TRP A 3 9.48 4.18 -13.69
N GLU A 4 10.36 3.18 -13.86
CA GLU A 4 10.07 2.03 -14.72
C GLU A 4 8.80 1.31 -14.28
N LYS A 5 8.55 1.16 -12.97
CA LYS A 5 7.32 0.54 -12.46
C LYS A 5 6.07 1.37 -12.78
N ILE A 6 6.14 2.69 -12.68
CA ILE A 6 5.04 3.60 -13.08
C ILE A 6 4.77 3.47 -14.59
N VAL A 7 5.83 3.46 -15.41
CA VAL A 7 5.70 3.27 -16.87
C VAL A 7 5.14 1.88 -17.20
N THR A 8 5.56 0.83 -16.49
CA THR A 8 4.99 -0.51 -16.70
C THR A 8 3.52 -0.56 -16.30
N ALA A 9 3.11 0.07 -15.19
CA ALA A 9 1.70 0.18 -14.83
C ALA A 9 0.90 0.97 -15.88
N SER A 10 1.48 2.02 -16.45
CA SER A 10 0.88 2.78 -17.55
C SER A 10 0.63 1.93 -18.80
N LYS A 11 1.60 1.08 -19.18
CA LYS A 11 1.44 0.12 -20.30
C LYS A 11 0.37 -0.95 -20.05
N ASN A 12 -0.02 -1.16 -18.80
CA ASN A 12 -1.07 -2.11 -18.39
C ASN A 12 -2.36 -1.36 -17.98
N GLU A 13 -2.52 -0.10 -18.40
CA GLU A 13 -3.74 0.70 -18.21
C GLU A 13 -4.21 0.75 -16.75
N SER A 14 -3.27 0.75 -15.81
CA SER A 14 -3.60 0.75 -14.37
C SER A 14 -4.00 2.14 -13.87
N ASP A 15 -5.14 2.24 -13.18
CA ASP A 15 -5.60 3.51 -12.57
C ASP A 15 -4.78 3.96 -11.37
N ILE A 16 -4.32 3.00 -10.55
CA ILE A 16 -3.64 3.23 -9.28
C ILE A 16 -2.38 2.38 -9.22
N ILE A 17 -1.25 2.99 -8.84
CA ILE A 17 -0.02 2.26 -8.50
C ILE A 17 0.38 2.57 -7.05
N VAL A 18 0.77 1.52 -6.31
CA VAL A 18 1.10 1.60 -4.89
C VAL A 18 2.44 0.94 -4.60
N PHE A 19 3.24 1.56 -3.75
CA PHE A 19 4.54 1.05 -3.33
C PHE A 19 4.62 0.77 -1.81
N PRO A 20 5.50 -0.15 -1.36
CA PRO A 20 5.61 -0.53 0.05
C PRO A 20 6.11 0.58 0.99
N GLU A 21 6.00 0.33 2.29
CA GLU A 21 6.46 1.21 3.36
C GLU A 21 8.02 1.28 3.41
N MET A 22 8.57 2.41 3.87
CA MET A 22 9.97 2.61 4.26
C MET A 22 11.04 2.42 3.16
N LEU A 23 10.66 2.38 1.88
CA LEU A 23 11.61 2.26 0.75
C LEU A 23 11.82 3.58 -0.02
N GLY A 24 11.25 4.69 0.48
CA GLY A 24 11.28 5.99 -0.19
C GLY A 24 12.31 6.96 0.40
N ASN A 25 12.40 8.14 -0.21
CA ASN A 25 13.07 9.32 0.32
C ASN A 25 12.50 10.61 -0.33
N PRO A 26 12.82 11.81 0.18
CA PRO A 26 12.36 13.07 -0.40
C PRO A 26 12.78 13.26 -1.87
N GLU A 27 13.99 12.85 -2.23
CA GLU A 27 14.54 12.99 -3.59
C GLU A 27 13.71 12.20 -4.60
N MET A 28 13.21 11.02 -4.22
CA MET A 28 12.34 10.18 -5.03
C MET A 28 11.02 10.89 -5.34
N THR A 29 10.44 11.59 -4.37
CA THR A 29 9.23 12.39 -4.59
C THR A 29 9.50 13.46 -5.65
N ASN A 30 10.57 14.23 -5.48
CA ASN A 30 10.93 15.30 -6.41
C ASN A 30 11.21 14.75 -7.82
N PHE A 31 11.97 13.65 -7.91
CA PHE A 31 12.28 12.99 -9.16
C PHE A 31 11.02 12.57 -9.92
N ILE A 32 10.05 11.95 -9.24
CA ILE A 32 8.82 11.49 -9.88
C ILE A 32 7.92 12.67 -10.28
N THR A 33 7.76 13.69 -9.42
CA THR A 33 6.98 14.88 -9.78
C THR A 33 7.56 15.60 -11.00
N GLU A 34 8.88 15.76 -11.07
CA GLU A 34 9.51 16.43 -12.22
C GLU A 34 9.39 15.58 -13.49
N LYS A 35 9.56 14.25 -13.40
CA LYS A 35 9.35 13.36 -14.55
C LYS A 35 7.93 13.45 -15.12
N LEU A 36 6.92 13.44 -14.26
CA LEU A 36 5.51 13.53 -14.69
C LEU A 36 5.19 14.87 -15.37
N LYS A 37 5.75 15.98 -14.88
CA LYS A 37 5.58 17.30 -15.48
C LYS A 37 6.19 17.43 -16.87
N THR A 38 7.22 16.64 -17.18
CA THR A 38 7.89 16.66 -18.50
C THR A 38 7.18 15.84 -19.57
N LEU A 39 6.19 15.02 -19.21
CA LEU A 39 5.45 14.22 -20.17
C LEU A 39 4.58 15.10 -21.07
N SER A 40 4.47 14.73 -22.35
CA SER A 40 3.44 15.23 -23.25
C SER A 40 2.04 14.78 -22.81
N ASP A 41 0.99 15.37 -23.38
CA ASP A 41 -0.39 15.00 -23.04
C ASP A 41 -0.71 13.55 -23.43
N GLU A 42 -0.20 13.08 -24.57
CA GLU A 42 -0.35 11.69 -25.05
C GLU A 42 0.36 10.70 -24.12
N GLU A 43 1.61 10.99 -23.72
CA GLU A 43 2.33 10.14 -22.77
C GLU A 43 1.66 10.10 -21.38
N ARG A 44 1.01 11.20 -20.99
CA ARG A 44 0.35 11.33 -19.68
C ARG A 44 -1.01 10.64 -19.63
N GLU A 45 -1.68 10.46 -20.77
CA GLU A 45 -3.03 9.89 -20.82
C GLU A 45 -3.11 8.55 -20.09
N ASN A 46 -2.12 7.68 -20.34
CA ASN A 46 -2.04 6.33 -19.80
C ASN A 46 -1.33 6.24 -18.44
N ILE A 47 -0.85 7.35 -17.86
CA ILE A 47 -0.21 7.30 -16.54
C ILE A 47 -1.29 7.08 -15.46
N PRO A 48 -1.04 6.20 -14.46
CA PRO A 48 -1.97 6.01 -13.36
C PRO A 48 -2.42 7.34 -12.75
N SER A 49 -3.73 7.52 -12.65
CA SER A 49 -4.34 8.73 -12.07
C SER A 49 -3.93 8.94 -10.62
N LEU A 50 -3.58 7.87 -9.90
CA LEU A 50 -3.09 7.92 -8.53
C LEU A 50 -1.80 7.12 -8.35
N ILE A 51 -0.75 7.81 -7.90
CA ILE A 51 0.56 7.23 -7.63
C ILE A 51 0.86 7.38 -6.13
N ILE A 52 0.85 6.26 -5.42
CA ILE A 52 1.15 6.19 -3.98
C ILE A 52 2.60 5.74 -3.81
N LEU A 53 3.51 6.69 -3.67
CA LEU A 53 4.95 6.45 -3.55
C LEU A 53 5.30 5.64 -2.30
N PRO A 54 6.49 5.02 -2.21
CA PRO A 54 6.91 4.37 -0.99
C PRO A 54 6.93 5.37 0.16
N SER A 55 6.56 4.92 1.35
CA SER A 55 6.69 5.79 2.52
C SER A 55 8.16 5.96 2.90
N PHE A 56 8.46 7.04 3.61
CA PHE A 56 9.79 7.29 4.13
C PHE A 56 9.74 7.97 5.49
N TRP A 57 10.83 7.80 6.24
CA TRP A 57 10.98 8.40 7.55
C TRP A 57 11.71 9.73 7.48
N GLU A 58 11.08 10.77 7.99
CA GLU A 58 11.71 12.09 8.16
C GLU A 58 11.15 12.75 9.42
N LYS A 59 12.01 13.40 10.23
CA LYS A 59 11.61 14.22 11.40
C LYS A 59 10.60 13.52 12.33
N LYS A 60 10.83 12.24 12.64
CA LYS A 60 9.95 11.39 13.47
C LYS A 60 8.56 11.15 12.85
N GLY A 61 8.41 11.22 11.53
CA GLY A 61 7.20 10.83 10.83
C GLY A 61 7.52 9.80 9.76
N ASN A 62 6.67 8.79 9.61
CA ASN A 62 6.68 7.88 8.47
C ASN A 62 5.53 8.27 7.55
N THR A 63 5.84 8.76 6.35
CA THR A 63 4.86 9.44 5.50
C THR A 63 4.90 8.88 4.09
N VAL A 64 3.72 8.65 3.52
CA VAL A 64 3.51 8.30 2.11
C VAL A 64 3.08 9.55 1.35
N THR A 65 3.61 9.75 0.14
CA THR A 65 3.21 10.86 -0.74
C THR A 65 2.33 10.34 -1.86
N ILE A 66 1.19 10.99 -2.06
CA ILE A 66 0.21 10.67 -3.10
C ILE A 66 0.32 11.74 -4.18
N ILE A 67 0.54 11.31 -5.43
CA ILE A 67 0.76 12.18 -6.59
C ILE A 67 -0.26 11.80 -7.67
N ASP A 68 -0.78 12.79 -8.40
CA ASP A 68 -1.57 12.55 -9.59
C ASP A 68 -0.70 12.40 -10.86
N LYS A 69 -1.33 12.03 -11.98
CA LYS A 69 -0.64 11.88 -13.26
C LYS A 69 0.01 13.16 -13.83
N PHE A 70 -0.32 14.33 -13.29
CA PHE A 70 0.27 15.62 -13.67
C PHE A 70 1.51 15.98 -12.83
N GLY A 71 1.89 15.11 -11.88
CA GLY A 71 3.00 15.38 -10.97
C GLY A 71 2.64 16.36 -9.85
N LYS A 72 1.35 16.59 -9.60
CA LYS A 72 0.89 17.37 -8.44
C LYS A 72 0.71 16.46 -7.24
N ILE A 73 1.23 16.91 -6.10
CA ILE A 73 1.01 16.22 -4.82
C ILE A 73 -0.44 16.44 -4.41
N VAL A 74 -1.20 15.36 -4.33
CA VAL A 74 -2.61 15.36 -3.90
C VAL A 74 -2.66 15.55 -2.38
N CYS A 75 -1.94 14.70 -1.64
CA CYS A 75 -1.80 14.79 -0.20
C CYS A 75 -0.59 13.98 0.30
N ARG A 76 -0.35 14.05 1.60
CA ARG A 76 0.61 13.21 2.32
C ARG A 76 -0.08 12.55 3.50
N GLN A 77 0.02 11.23 3.61
CA GLN A 77 -0.54 10.47 4.73
C GLN A 77 0.58 9.99 5.64
N SER A 78 0.51 10.36 6.92
CA SER A 78 1.48 9.92 7.92
C SER A 78 0.95 8.70 8.68
N LYS A 79 1.87 7.83 9.10
CA LYS A 79 1.59 6.71 10.00
C LYS A 79 1.15 7.25 11.35
N GLN A 80 0.09 6.70 11.92
CA GLN A 80 -0.47 7.19 13.18
C GLN A 80 -0.03 6.33 14.37
N ASN A 81 0.17 5.03 14.16
CA ASN A 81 0.41 4.07 15.22
C ASN A 81 1.82 3.47 15.09
N PRO A 82 2.70 3.66 16.09
CA PRO A 82 4.05 3.10 16.06
C PRO A 82 4.00 1.57 16.15
N PHE A 83 4.87 0.90 15.40
CA PHE A 83 5.12 -0.53 15.62
C PHE A 83 5.97 -0.75 16.88
N ARG A 84 5.67 -1.82 17.60
CA ARG A 84 6.47 -2.32 18.73
C ARG A 84 7.12 -3.64 18.34
N ALA A 85 8.44 -3.68 18.40
CA ALA A 85 9.23 -4.90 18.29
C ALA A 85 9.67 -5.34 19.69
N ASP A 86 9.61 -6.63 20.00
CA ASP A 86 10.23 -7.16 21.21
C ASP A 86 11.50 -7.95 20.82
N LEU A 87 12.66 -7.50 21.31
CA LEU A 87 13.97 -8.12 21.07
C LEU A 87 14.58 -8.51 22.41
N ASN A 88 14.82 -9.82 22.60
CA ASN A 88 15.39 -10.37 23.83
C ASN A 88 14.68 -9.90 25.12
N GLY A 89 13.34 -9.87 25.09
CA GLY A 89 12.51 -9.41 26.22
C GLY A 89 12.45 -7.89 26.41
N THR A 90 13.16 -7.11 25.60
CA THR A 90 13.10 -5.65 25.60
C THR A 90 12.20 -5.15 24.47
N GLY A 91 11.20 -4.36 24.81
CA GLY A 91 10.30 -3.73 23.84
C GLY A 91 10.90 -2.45 23.27
N TYR A 92 10.96 -2.37 21.95
CA TYR A 92 11.38 -1.20 21.17
C TYR A 92 10.16 -0.66 20.43
N LEU A 93 9.95 0.65 20.53
CA LEU A 93 8.87 1.35 19.84
C LEU A 93 9.46 2.17 18.70
N GLU A 94 8.83 2.13 17.53
CA GLU A 94 9.13 3.08 16.46
C GLU A 94 9.01 4.51 16.99
N GLY A 95 10.06 5.31 16.83
CA GLY A 95 10.09 6.71 17.25
C GLY A 95 9.25 7.68 16.41
N ILE A 96 8.06 7.28 15.93
CA ILE A 96 7.17 8.17 15.19
C ILE A 96 6.31 9.04 16.11
N LEU A 97 5.92 10.20 15.61
CA LEU A 97 4.90 11.08 16.18
C LEU A 97 3.68 11.07 15.26
N SER A 98 2.51 10.75 15.83
CA SER A 98 1.24 10.80 15.12
C SER A 98 0.92 12.23 14.69
N SER A 99 0.49 12.41 13.44
CA SER A 99 0.02 13.70 12.94
C SER A 99 -1.39 14.04 13.41
N LEU A 100 -2.16 13.05 13.89
CA LEU A 100 -3.59 13.13 14.22
C LEU A 100 -4.46 13.56 13.01
N VAL A 101 -3.92 13.45 11.80
CA VAL A 101 -4.60 13.79 10.55
C VAL A 101 -4.66 12.56 9.66
N VAL A 102 -5.87 12.25 9.21
CA VAL A 102 -6.15 11.17 8.26
C VAL A 102 -6.78 11.78 7.02
N ASN A 103 -6.16 11.55 5.86
CA ASN A 103 -6.67 12.00 4.58
C ASN A 103 -7.53 10.89 3.97
N ILE A 104 -8.79 11.21 3.69
CA ILE A 104 -9.72 10.34 2.99
C ILE A 104 -9.99 11.00 1.63
N PHE A 105 -9.74 10.28 0.54
CA PHE A 105 -9.98 10.79 -0.80
C PHE A 105 -11.10 10.02 -1.48
N HIS A 106 -11.82 10.70 -2.35
CA HIS A 106 -12.87 10.11 -3.16
C HIS A 106 -12.37 9.94 -4.59
N TYR A 107 -12.49 8.74 -5.13
CA TYR A 107 -12.13 8.42 -6.52
C TYR A 107 -13.38 7.90 -7.22
N GLU A 108 -13.73 8.53 -8.35
CA GLU A 108 -14.93 8.18 -9.11
C GLU A 108 -14.92 6.69 -9.49
N GLY A 109 -16.03 6.00 -9.27
CA GLY A 109 -16.14 4.56 -9.48
C GLY A 109 -15.52 3.68 -8.39
N ILE A 110 -14.61 4.16 -7.53
CA ILE A 110 -14.07 3.35 -6.40
C ILE A 110 -14.73 3.74 -5.07
N GLY A 111 -14.96 5.03 -4.84
CA GLY A 111 -15.51 5.57 -3.62
C GLY A 111 -14.45 6.16 -2.69
N ARG A 112 -14.57 5.92 -1.38
CA ARG A 112 -13.75 6.55 -0.33
C ARG A 112 -12.56 5.68 0.02
N ILE A 113 -11.37 6.22 -0.18
CA ILE A 113 -10.10 5.52 -0.05
C ILE A 113 -9.33 6.09 1.14
N ALA A 114 -8.76 5.20 1.94
CA ALA A 114 -7.78 5.56 2.98
C ALA A 114 -6.49 4.76 2.79
N ILE A 115 -5.36 5.38 3.16
CA ILE A 115 -4.06 4.73 3.20
C ILE A 115 -3.69 4.52 4.67
N LEU A 116 -3.54 3.27 5.08
CA LEU A 116 -3.20 2.88 6.45
C LEU A 116 -1.83 2.22 6.44
N ILE A 117 -0.81 2.92 6.97
CA ILE A 117 0.57 2.46 6.86
C ILE A 117 0.84 1.33 7.87
N CYS A 118 1.01 0.11 7.37
CA CYS A 118 1.41 -1.07 8.14
C CYS A 118 0.60 -1.26 9.44
N LYS A 119 1.21 -0.92 10.59
CA LYS A 119 0.61 -1.06 11.92
C LYS A 119 -0.70 -0.29 12.10
N ASP A 120 -0.92 0.78 11.34
CA ASP A 120 -2.19 1.51 11.33
C ASP A 120 -3.37 0.59 11.03
N PHE A 121 -3.24 -0.27 10.02
CA PHE A 121 -4.30 -1.20 9.62
C PHE A 121 -4.59 -2.24 10.69
N LEU A 122 -3.56 -2.68 11.43
CA LEU A 122 -3.68 -3.65 12.51
C LEU A 122 -4.12 -3.04 13.85
N THR A 123 -4.38 -1.73 13.89
CA THR A 123 -4.82 -1.06 15.12
C THR A 123 -6.34 -1.00 15.14
N THR A 124 -6.97 -2.01 15.76
CA THR A 124 -8.43 -2.23 15.73
C THR A 124 -9.25 -0.99 16.04
N LYS A 125 -8.95 -0.28 17.15
CA LYS A 125 -9.69 0.94 17.53
C LYS A 125 -9.61 2.03 16.46
N TYR A 126 -8.44 2.18 15.84
CA TYR A 126 -8.22 3.19 14.80
C TYR A 126 -8.96 2.79 13.51
N MET A 127 -8.83 1.54 13.07
CA MET A 127 -9.54 1.00 11.91
C MET A 127 -11.06 1.09 12.07
N GLU A 128 -11.62 0.67 13.21
CA GLU A 128 -13.06 0.75 13.51
C GLU A 128 -13.59 2.19 13.46
N GLN A 129 -12.84 3.14 14.01
CA GLN A 129 -13.21 4.56 13.97
C GLN A 129 -13.30 5.06 12.52
N LEU A 130 -12.31 4.71 11.68
CA LEU A 130 -12.32 5.12 10.28
C LEU A 130 -13.47 4.48 9.51
N MET A 131 -13.72 3.18 9.71
CA MET A 131 -14.82 2.47 9.05
C MET A 131 -16.19 3.03 9.45
N ARG A 132 -16.41 3.32 10.74
CA ARG A 132 -17.68 3.87 11.22
C ARG A 132 -17.92 5.30 10.74
N CYS A 133 -16.91 6.15 10.79
CA CYS A 133 -17.05 7.57 10.47
C CYS A 133 -17.06 7.84 8.96
N PHE A 134 -16.23 7.14 8.19
CA PHE A 134 -15.98 7.47 6.79
C PHE A 134 -16.51 6.43 5.81
N LYS A 135 -16.90 5.23 6.25
CA LYS A 135 -17.49 4.18 5.40
C LYS A 135 -16.63 3.93 4.15
N LEU A 136 -15.36 3.60 4.41
CA LEU A 136 -14.36 3.38 3.37
C LEU A 136 -14.78 2.24 2.45
N THR A 137 -14.50 2.38 1.16
CA THR A 137 -14.76 1.36 0.14
C THR A 137 -13.47 0.68 -0.32
N LEU A 138 -12.32 1.32 -0.08
CA LEU A 138 -10.99 0.76 -0.32
C LEU A 138 -10.00 1.23 0.76
N ILE A 139 -9.27 0.27 1.33
CA ILE A 139 -8.13 0.52 2.21
C ILE A 139 -6.86 0.04 1.50
N ILE A 140 -5.86 0.91 1.41
CA ILE A 140 -4.54 0.58 0.87
C ILE A 140 -3.54 0.54 2.01
N VAL A 141 -2.83 -0.58 2.15
CA VAL A 141 -1.96 -0.90 3.29
C VAL A 141 -0.52 -1.13 2.82
N PRO A 142 0.26 -0.06 2.57
CA PRO A 142 1.69 -0.20 2.31
C PRO A 142 2.40 -0.63 3.59
N SER A 143 3.22 -1.67 3.49
CA SER A 143 3.85 -2.30 4.66
C SER A 143 5.32 -2.64 4.47
N PHE A 144 6.04 -2.64 5.58
CA PHE A 144 7.34 -3.25 5.79
C PHE A 144 7.18 -4.18 6.99
N SER A 145 6.75 -5.42 6.76
CA SER A 145 6.37 -6.36 7.81
C SER A 145 7.05 -7.72 7.67
N THR A 146 7.41 -8.32 8.80
CA THR A 146 7.92 -9.70 8.88
C THR A 146 6.83 -10.77 8.97
N GLY A 147 5.55 -10.34 8.98
CA GLY A 147 4.38 -11.21 9.15
C GLY A 147 3.22 -10.79 8.24
N SER A 148 2.51 -11.78 7.70
CA SER A 148 1.37 -11.59 6.78
C SER A 148 0.03 -12.07 7.35
N TYR A 149 0.04 -12.84 8.44
CA TYR A 149 -1.16 -13.44 9.04
C TYR A 149 -2.16 -12.41 9.55
N ASP A 150 -1.73 -11.48 10.42
CA ASP A 150 -2.61 -10.46 11.01
C ASP A 150 -3.24 -9.54 9.95
N PHE A 151 -2.51 -9.28 8.86
CA PHE A 151 -3.00 -8.49 7.73
C PHE A 151 -4.09 -9.24 6.97
N ARG A 152 -3.92 -10.55 6.76
CA ARG A 152 -4.95 -11.38 6.12
C ARG A 152 -6.23 -11.40 6.95
N GLN A 153 -6.12 -11.67 8.25
CA GLN A 153 -7.27 -11.71 9.15
C GLN A 153 -8.01 -10.37 9.22
N SER A 154 -7.27 -9.26 9.32
CA SER A 154 -7.86 -7.92 9.34
C SER A 154 -8.52 -7.55 8.01
N SER A 155 -7.98 -8.03 6.88
CA SER A 155 -8.58 -7.85 5.56
C SER A 155 -9.90 -8.58 5.44
N ASP A 156 -9.99 -9.81 5.97
CA ASP A 156 -11.24 -10.57 5.98
C ASP A 156 -12.33 -9.85 6.76
N LEU A 157 -12.02 -9.26 7.91
CA LEU A 157 -12.97 -8.46 8.70
C LEU A 157 -13.49 -7.24 7.90
N CYS A 158 -12.61 -6.51 7.22
CA CYS A 158 -13.02 -5.33 6.43
C CYS A 158 -13.91 -5.71 5.23
N ALA A 159 -13.69 -6.88 4.62
CA ALA A 159 -14.51 -7.35 3.52
C ALA A 159 -15.97 -7.61 3.93
N HIS A 160 -16.22 -8.00 5.19
CA HIS A 160 -17.58 -8.14 5.74
C HIS A 160 -18.28 -6.78 5.91
N ASP A 161 -17.52 -5.69 6.03
CA ASP A 161 -18.01 -4.32 6.13
C ASP A 161 -18.04 -3.61 4.76
N ASP A 162 -18.20 -4.38 3.66
CA ASP A 162 -18.27 -3.89 2.29
C ASP A 162 -17.04 -3.08 1.82
N CYS A 163 -15.85 -3.36 2.37
CA CYS A 163 -14.61 -2.65 2.04
C CYS A 163 -13.57 -3.56 1.36
N ASN A 164 -13.02 -3.11 0.25
CA ASN A 164 -11.87 -3.73 -0.39
C ASN A 164 -10.59 -3.41 0.39
N VAL A 165 -9.63 -4.33 0.42
CA VAL A 165 -8.31 -4.10 1.03
C VAL A 165 -7.20 -4.51 0.09
N VAL A 166 -6.26 -3.62 -0.15
CA VAL A 166 -5.01 -3.88 -0.89
C VAL A 166 -3.86 -3.80 0.11
N TRP A 167 -3.36 -4.94 0.53
CA TRP A 167 -2.15 -5.02 1.34
C TRP A 167 -0.94 -5.32 0.46
N ILE A 168 0.10 -4.50 0.58
CA ILE A 168 1.37 -4.72 -0.12
C ILE A 168 2.52 -4.65 0.86
N ASN A 169 3.50 -5.52 0.66
CA ASN A 169 4.69 -5.65 1.47
C ASN A 169 5.93 -5.74 0.58
N THR A 170 7.11 -5.71 1.19
CA THR A 170 8.39 -5.79 0.50
C THR A 170 9.16 -7.05 0.87
N CYS A 171 9.83 -7.65 -0.11
CA CYS A 171 10.81 -8.72 0.13
C CYS A 171 11.96 -8.26 1.03
N ALA A 172 12.24 -6.95 1.12
CA ALA A 172 13.27 -6.40 1.98
C ALA A 172 12.99 -6.57 3.47
N ALA A 173 11.74 -6.89 3.84
CA ALA A 173 11.36 -7.21 5.22
C ALA A 173 11.65 -8.67 5.59
N LEU A 174 12.11 -9.51 4.65
CA LEU A 174 12.41 -10.92 4.90
C LEU A 174 13.47 -11.05 6.00
N GLU A 175 13.13 -11.78 7.05
CA GLU A 175 14.00 -12.08 8.18
C GLU A 175 14.27 -13.57 8.24
N LYS A 176 15.53 -13.94 8.53
CA LYS A 176 15.94 -15.34 8.64
C LYS A 176 15.14 -16.05 9.73
N GLY A 177 14.59 -17.22 9.42
CA GLY A 177 13.73 -17.99 10.33
C GLY A 177 12.25 -17.59 10.28
N LYS A 178 11.87 -16.61 9.45
CA LYS A 178 10.47 -16.21 9.21
C LYS A 178 10.05 -16.41 7.76
N GLU A 179 10.73 -17.27 7.01
CA GLU A 179 10.52 -17.49 5.58
C GLU A 179 9.07 -17.87 5.25
N LEU A 180 8.42 -18.66 6.11
CA LEU A 180 7.02 -19.07 5.97
C LEU A 180 6.04 -17.88 5.94
N ASN A 181 6.38 -16.76 6.57
CA ASN A 181 5.53 -15.56 6.56
C ASN A 181 5.51 -14.84 5.21
N PHE A 182 6.46 -15.17 4.34
CA PHE A 182 6.69 -14.54 3.06
C PHE A 182 6.31 -15.42 1.87
N GLU A 183 5.45 -16.43 2.05
CA GLU A 183 4.84 -17.11 0.89
C GLU A 183 4.20 -16.08 -0.06
N ASN A 184 3.55 -15.06 0.51
CA ASN A 184 2.98 -13.93 -0.21
C ASN A 184 3.40 -12.61 0.43
N ILE A 185 3.77 -11.65 -0.42
CA ILE A 185 4.16 -10.28 -0.07
C ILE A 185 3.03 -9.27 -0.35
N GLY A 186 1.82 -9.74 -0.60
CA GLY A 186 0.68 -8.88 -0.82
C GLY A 186 -0.61 -9.67 -0.98
N TYR A 187 -1.73 -9.02 -0.73
CA TYR A 187 -3.07 -9.54 -0.94
C TYR A 187 -3.98 -8.44 -1.47
N VAL A 188 -4.85 -8.79 -2.42
CA VAL A 188 -6.04 -7.99 -2.72
C VAL A 188 -7.25 -8.75 -2.24
N ARG A 189 -7.87 -8.22 -1.20
CA ARG A 189 -9.12 -8.71 -0.65
C ARG A 189 -10.26 -7.92 -1.26
N LYS A 190 -11.03 -8.56 -2.13
CA LYS A 190 -12.17 -7.92 -2.78
C LYS A 190 -13.44 -8.14 -1.98
N ARG A 191 -14.30 -7.12 -1.94
CA ARG A 191 -15.71 -7.29 -1.67
C ARG A 191 -16.30 -8.06 -2.85
N ILE A 192 -17.02 -9.13 -2.56
CA ILE A 192 -17.77 -9.89 -3.56
C ILE A 192 -19.26 -9.79 -3.28
N SER A 193 -20.05 -9.69 -4.33
CA SER A 193 -21.50 -9.84 -4.26
C SER A 193 -21.90 -11.31 -4.21
N ARG A 194 -23.18 -11.61 -3.96
CA ARG A 194 -23.72 -12.97 -3.96
C ARG A 194 -23.58 -13.72 -5.29
N THR A 195 -23.36 -12.99 -6.38
CA THR A 195 -23.27 -13.53 -7.73
C THR A 195 -21.83 -13.67 -8.23
N ASP A 196 -20.87 -13.16 -7.48
CA ASP A 196 -19.46 -13.22 -7.85
C ASP A 196 -18.83 -14.54 -7.42
N ASP A 197 -17.79 -14.96 -8.15
CA ASP A 197 -17.03 -16.16 -7.85
C ASP A 197 -16.18 -15.97 -6.58
N GLU A 198 -16.35 -16.84 -5.59
CA GLU A 198 -15.56 -16.85 -4.35
C GLU A 198 -14.05 -16.99 -4.61
N ALA A 199 -13.64 -17.55 -5.75
CA ALA A 199 -12.23 -17.60 -6.12
C ALA A 199 -11.61 -16.20 -6.34
N GLN A 200 -12.42 -15.19 -6.69
CA GLN A 200 -11.98 -13.82 -6.94
C GLN A 200 -11.81 -12.98 -5.68
N MET A 201 -12.22 -13.54 -4.54
CA MET A 201 -12.32 -12.85 -3.25
C MET A 201 -10.93 -12.48 -2.68
N LEU A 202 -9.90 -13.25 -3.01
CA LEU A 202 -8.55 -13.07 -2.49
C LEU A 202 -7.51 -13.34 -3.58
N CYS A 203 -6.92 -12.28 -4.11
CA CYS A 203 -5.71 -12.38 -4.93
C CYS A 203 -4.48 -12.36 -4.02
N LYS A 204 -3.51 -13.23 -4.30
CA LYS A 204 -2.25 -13.34 -3.55
C LYS A 204 -1.07 -12.95 -4.42
N MET A 205 -0.16 -12.16 -3.87
CA MET A 205 1.05 -11.71 -4.55
C MET A 205 2.25 -12.51 -4.00
N PRO A 206 2.74 -13.55 -4.70
CA PRO A 206 3.84 -14.38 -4.21
C PRO A 206 5.15 -13.59 -4.10
N ILE A 207 6.03 -13.96 -3.18
CA ILE A 207 7.39 -13.39 -3.12
C ILE A 207 8.19 -13.66 -4.40
N CYS A 208 9.15 -12.80 -4.70
CA CYS A 208 10.11 -13.01 -5.80
C CYS A 208 10.92 -14.32 -5.58
N GLU A 209 11.03 -15.19 -6.59
CA GLU A 209 11.63 -16.54 -6.48
C GLU A 209 13.04 -16.57 -5.88
N GLY A 210 13.86 -15.57 -6.19
CA GLY A 210 15.25 -15.46 -5.71
C GLY A 210 15.39 -14.87 -4.30
N ALA A 211 14.32 -14.35 -3.69
CA ALA A 211 14.41 -13.56 -2.48
C ALA A 211 14.96 -14.35 -1.28
N PHE A 212 14.59 -15.63 -1.15
CA PHE A 212 15.13 -16.53 -0.11
C PHE A 212 16.63 -16.81 -0.26
N LYS A 213 17.22 -16.51 -1.42
CA LYS A 213 18.65 -16.62 -1.71
C LYS A 213 19.36 -15.26 -1.67
N GLY A 214 18.67 -14.20 -1.24
CA GLY A 214 19.19 -12.82 -1.25
C GLY A 214 19.27 -12.20 -2.65
N GLN A 215 18.54 -12.75 -3.63
CA GLN A 215 18.52 -12.26 -5.01
C GLN A 215 17.23 -11.49 -5.29
N CYS A 216 17.33 -10.40 -6.07
CA CYS A 216 16.17 -9.62 -6.51
C CYS A 216 16.16 -9.52 -8.03
N ALA A 217 15.08 -10.01 -8.65
CA ALA A 217 14.87 -9.89 -10.09
C ALA A 217 14.33 -8.52 -10.51
N HIS A 218 14.01 -7.64 -9.55
CA HIS A 218 13.45 -6.30 -9.76
C HIS A 218 12.16 -6.23 -10.61
N ASN A 219 11.54 -7.37 -10.92
CA ASN A 219 10.35 -7.49 -11.77
C ASN A 219 9.03 -7.58 -10.98
N CYS A 220 9.08 -7.56 -9.65
CA CYS A 220 7.89 -7.74 -8.79
C CYS A 220 6.95 -6.52 -8.96
N ILE A 221 5.86 -6.73 -9.69
CA ILE A 221 4.73 -5.82 -9.96
C ILE A 221 3.52 -6.75 -10.20
N TYR A 222 2.41 -6.45 -9.54
CA TYR A 222 1.22 -7.29 -9.57
C TYR A 222 0.04 -6.42 -9.97
N TYR A 223 -0.90 -7.01 -10.71
CA TYR A 223 -2.07 -6.32 -11.24
C TYR A 223 -3.32 -6.99 -10.71
N GLU A 224 -4.30 -6.17 -10.37
CA GLU A 224 -5.60 -6.66 -9.98
C GLU A 224 -6.65 -5.61 -10.30
N THR A 225 -7.85 -6.05 -10.66
CA THR A 225 -9.00 -5.18 -10.91
C THR A 225 -9.93 -5.17 -9.71
N ILE A 226 -10.22 -3.98 -9.19
CA ILE A 226 -11.24 -3.81 -8.15
C ILE A 226 -12.44 -3.16 -8.81
N SER A 227 -13.53 -3.91 -8.93
CA SER A 227 -14.78 -3.37 -9.45
C SER A 227 -15.38 -2.40 -8.44
N GLY A 228 -15.83 -1.26 -8.97
CA GLY A 228 -16.59 -0.25 -8.24
C GLY A 228 -17.93 -0.75 -7.71
N VAL A 229 -18.53 0.05 -6.82
CA VAL A 229 -19.92 -0.10 -6.37
C VAL A 229 -20.86 0.43 -7.44
#